data_AF-A0AB73N0U2-F1
#
_entry.id   AF-A0AB73N0U2-F1
#
_cell.length_a   1.000
_cell.length_b   1.000
_cell.length_c   1.000
_cell.angle_alpha   90.00
_cell.angle_beta   90.00
_cell.angle_gamma   90.00
#
_symmetry.space_group_name_H-M   'P 1'
#
loop_
_entity.id
_entity.type
_entity.pdbx_description
1 polymer ?
#
loop_
_entity_poly.entity_id
_entity_poly.type
_entity_poly.pdbx_seq_one_letter_code
_entity_poly.pdbx_strand_id
1 'polypeptide(L)'
;MGMLDRGAKIEITPSIKKEDIINETKTEFASTDNLPANIRVNNKLRNRVNALSVIGYGDSQKEIVAQLLDSFISNLSEDEQKRISDLEDIYRSKDQKNLLKKKNR
;
A
#
# COMPACT_ATOMS: atom_id res chain seq x y z
N MET A 1 24.26 24.53 -64.64
CA MET A 1 23.03 24.82 -63.86
C MET A 1 22.45 23.48 -63.45
N GLY A 2 22.68 23.00 -62.22
CA GLY A 2 22.14 21.74 -61.73
C GLY A 2 21.29 22.00 -60.50
N MET A 3 19.98 21.77 -60.58
CA MET A 3 19.05 21.89 -59.45
C MET A 3 19.23 20.68 -58.54
N LEU A 4 19.41 20.92 -57.24
CA LEU A 4 19.41 19.87 -56.22
C LEU A 4 17.96 19.58 -55.83
N ASP A 5 17.51 18.35 -56.11
CA ASP A 5 16.19 17.86 -55.72
C ASP A 5 16.21 17.46 -54.23
N ARG A 6 15.29 18.02 -53.44
CA ARG A 6 15.17 17.66 -52.02
C ARG A 6 14.32 16.40 -51.93
N GLY A 7 14.94 15.29 -51.54
CA GLY A 7 14.30 13.98 -51.45
C GLY A 7 13.01 13.95 -50.60
N ALA A 8 12.26 12.86 -50.74
CA ALA A 8 10.90 12.69 -50.22
C ALA A 8 10.75 13.06 -48.73
N LYS A 9 9.71 13.83 -48.44
CA LYS A 9 9.34 14.25 -47.08
C LYS A 9 8.94 13.03 -46.25
N ILE A 10 9.72 12.72 -45.21
CA ILE A 10 9.43 11.61 -44.29
C ILE A 10 8.48 12.14 -43.22
N GLU A 11 7.24 11.67 -43.20
CA GLU A 11 6.27 11.97 -42.15
C GLU A 11 6.33 10.87 -41.10
N ILE A 12 6.86 11.21 -39.92
CA ILE A 12 7.01 10.28 -38.81
C ILE A 12 5.64 10.09 -38.17
N THR A 13 4.96 8.98 -38.46
CA THR A 13 3.76 8.58 -37.72
C THR A 13 4.19 7.95 -36.39
N PRO A 14 3.89 8.55 -35.22
CA PRO A 14 4.21 7.93 -33.94
C PRO A 14 3.41 6.63 -33.78
N SER A 15 4.11 5.49 -33.69
CA SER A 15 3.53 4.15 -33.56
C SER A 15 2.94 3.87 -32.18
N ILE A 16 2.91 4.85 -31.28
CA ILE A 16 2.40 4.71 -29.92
C ILE A 16 1.21 5.65 -29.78
N LYS A 17 0.02 5.07 -29.76
CA LYS A 17 -1.21 5.80 -29.49
C LYS A 17 -1.18 6.24 -28.02
N LYS A 18 -1.49 7.51 -27.75
CA LYS A 18 -1.56 8.04 -26.38
C LYS A 18 -2.50 7.23 -25.49
N GLU A 19 -3.50 6.58 -26.10
CA GLU A 19 -4.48 5.70 -25.47
C GLU A 19 -3.85 4.46 -24.80
N ASP A 20 -2.74 3.94 -25.35
CA ASP A 20 -2.03 2.78 -24.80
C ASP A 20 -1.30 3.14 -23.49
N ILE A 21 -0.78 4.37 -23.42
CA ILE A 21 -0.06 4.89 -22.24
C ILE A 21 -1.02 5.11 -21.05
N ILE A 22 -2.28 5.47 -21.34
CA ILE A 22 -3.29 5.79 -20.31
C ILE A 22 -3.85 4.49 -19.67
N ASN A 23 -3.82 3.37 -20.38
CA ASN A 23 -4.34 2.09 -19.88
C ASN A 23 -3.37 1.35 -18.95
N GLU A 24 -2.05 1.58 -19.02
CA GLU A 24 -1.10 0.99 -18.05
C GLU A 24 -1.20 1.64 -16.66
N THR A 25 -1.71 2.86 -16.55
CA THR A 25 -1.76 3.61 -15.27
C THR A 25 -2.96 3.24 -14.40
N LYS A 26 -3.89 2.43 -14.90
CA LYS A 26 -5.04 1.95 -14.12
C LYS A 26 -4.83 0.52 -13.63
N THR A 27 -3.63 0.20 -13.18
CA THR A 27 -3.50 -0.79 -12.12
C THR A 27 -4.07 -0.13 -10.87
N GLU A 28 -5.36 -0.34 -10.61
CA GLU A 28 -5.93 -0.10 -9.30
C GLU A 28 -5.07 -0.87 -8.30
N PHE A 29 -4.15 -0.18 -7.63
CA PHE A 29 -3.45 -0.70 -6.46
C PHE A 29 -4.56 -0.97 -5.46
N ALA A 30 -5.08 -2.19 -5.45
CA ALA A 30 -6.03 -2.62 -4.45
C ALA A 30 -5.34 -2.41 -3.11
N SER A 31 -5.74 -1.34 -2.40
CA SER A 31 -5.16 -0.95 -1.12
C SER A 31 -5.29 -2.13 -0.18
N THR A 32 -4.17 -2.79 0.10
CA THR A 32 -4.11 -3.94 1.00
C THR A 32 -4.33 -3.51 2.46
N ASP A 33 -4.36 -2.20 2.71
CA ASP A 33 -4.45 -1.57 4.03
C ASP A 33 -5.68 -1.98 4.83
N ASN A 34 -6.77 -2.40 4.17
CA ASN A 34 -8.02 -2.74 4.84
C ASN A 34 -8.38 -4.22 4.73
N LEU A 35 -7.40 -5.08 4.46
CA LEU A 35 -7.63 -6.52 4.44
C LEU A 35 -7.92 -7.06 5.84
N PRO A 36 -8.97 -7.87 6.02
CA PRO A 36 -9.27 -8.44 7.33
C PRO A 36 -8.18 -9.43 7.74
N ALA A 37 -7.45 -9.09 8.81
CA ALA A 37 -6.44 -9.95 9.40
C ALA A 37 -6.85 -10.38 10.80
N ASN A 38 -6.63 -11.66 11.13
CA ASN A 38 -6.89 -12.22 12.45
C ASN A 38 -5.57 -12.44 13.18
N ILE A 39 -5.40 -11.83 14.35
CA ILE A 39 -4.23 -12.02 15.21
C ILE A 39 -4.61 -12.99 16.34
N ARG A 40 -3.90 -14.12 16.45
CA ARG A 40 -4.09 -15.06 17.56
C ARG A 40 -3.34 -14.56 18.79
N VAL A 41 -4.08 -14.38 19.90
CA VAL A 41 -3.54 -13.88 21.17
C VAL A 41 -3.90 -14.80 22.33
N ASN A 42 -3.14 -14.72 23.43
CA ASN A 42 -3.45 -15.44 24.66
C ASN A 42 -4.71 -14.84 25.34
N ASN A 43 -5.46 -15.68 26.07
CA ASN A 43 -6.63 -15.30 26.87
C ASN A 43 -6.38 -14.08 27.78
N LYS A 44 -5.21 -13.99 28.42
CA LYS A 44 -4.90 -12.85 29.29
C LYS A 44 -4.88 -11.52 28.52
N LEU A 45 -4.33 -11.51 27.30
CA LEU A 45 -4.28 -10.31 26.47
C LEU A 45 -5.68 -9.95 25.96
N ARG A 46 -6.44 -10.95 25.49
CA ARG A 46 -7.83 -10.78 25.08
C ARG A 46 -8.67 -10.11 26.18
N ASN A 47 -8.54 -10.61 27.41
CA ASN A 47 -9.31 -10.08 28.54
C ASN A 47 -8.89 -8.65 28.90
N ARG A 48 -7.62 -8.29 28.74
CA ARG A 48 -7.15 -6.91 28.93
C ARG A 48 -7.75 -5.96 27.89
N VAL A 49 -7.72 -6.34 26.61
CA VAL A 49 -8.32 -5.52 25.54
C VAL A 49 -9.83 -5.37 25.77
N ASN A 50 -10.52 -6.44 26.17
CA ASN A 50 -11.93 -6.37 26.53
C ASN A 50 -12.19 -5.46 27.72
N ALA A 51 -11.37 -5.55 28.77
CA ALA A 51 -11.50 -4.68 29.94
C ALA A 51 -11.34 -3.21 29.57
N LEU A 52 -10.35 -2.87 28.71
CA LEU A 52 -10.14 -1.52 28.20
C LEU A 52 -11.37 -0.99 27.45
N SER A 53 -12.06 -1.84 26.70
CA SER A 53 -13.31 -1.46 26.04
C SER A 53 -14.42 -1.17 27.05
N VAL A 54 -14.55 -2.00 28.10
CA VAL A 54 -15.57 -1.82 29.15
C VAL A 54 -15.38 -0.53 29.94
N ILE A 55 -14.13 -0.11 30.18
CA ILE A 55 -13.84 1.14 30.91
C ILE A 55 -13.88 2.39 30.02
N GLY A 56 -14.26 2.26 28.74
CA GLY A 56 -14.48 3.39 27.83
C GLY A 56 -13.22 3.92 27.12
N TYR A 57 -12.14 3.15 27.07
CA TYR A 57 -10.91 3.52 26.35
C TYR A 57 -10.95 3.18 24.84
N GLY A 58 -12.10 2.78 24.32
CA GLY A 58 -12.34 2.62 22.88
C GLY A 58 -13.61 1.83 22.58
N ASP A 59 -14.28 2.18 21.49
CA ASP A 59 -15.57 1.61 21.08
C ASP A 59 -15.43 0.20 20.49
N SER A 60 -14.22 -0.19 20.08
CA SER A 60 -13.95 -1.50 19.49
C SER A 60 -12.53 -1.98 19.78
N GLN A 61 -12.34 -3.29 19.84
CA GLN A 61 -11.01 -3.90 20.06
C GLN A 61 -9.97 -3.42 19.04
N LYS A 62 -10.38 -3.20 17.77
CA LYS A 62 -9.52 -2.66 16.71
C LYS A 62 -8.99 -1.28 17.07
N GLU A 63 -9.88 -0.40 17.54
CA GLU A 63 -9.55 0.98 17.87
C GLU A 63 -8.62 1.05 19.08
N ILE A 64 -8.91 0.28 20.13
CA ILE A 64 -8.07 0.19 21.33
C ILE A 64 -6.65 -0.26 20.95
N VAL A 65 -6.54 -1.29 20.12
CA VAL A 65 -5.23 -1.79 19.67
C VAL A 65 -4.51 -0.75 18.80
N ALA A 66 -5.23 -0.06 17.91
CA ALA A 66 -4.66 0.99 17.08
C ALA A 66 -4.14 2.16 17.92
N GLN A 67 -4.92 2.66 18.87
CA GLN A 67 -4.50 3.74 19.78
C GLN A 67 -3.31 3.33 20.65
N LEU A 68 -3.26 2.07 21.11
CA LEU A 68 -2.16 1.59 21.92
C LEU A 68 -0.86 1.49 21.10
N LEU A 69 -0.96 1.03 19.85
CA LEU A 69 0.16 0.99 18.91
C LEU A 69 0.64 2.39 18.56
N ASP A 70 -0.27 3.29 18.23
CA ASP A 70 0.04 4.68 17.89
C ASP A 70 0.71 5.40 19.06
N SER A 71 0.16 5.25 20.27
CA SER A 71 0.77 5.77 21.50
C SER A 71 2.17 5.20 21.72
N PHE A 72 2.37 3.90 21.52
CA PHE A 72 3.68 3.28 21.68
C PHE A 72 4.68 3.82 20.65
N ILE A 73 4.30 3.87 19.37
CA ILE A 73 5.16 4.37 18.27
C ILE A 73 5.50 5.84 18.47
N SER A 74 4.52 6.66 18.88
CA SER A 74 4.72 8.08 19.16
C SER A 74 5.70 8.35 20.31
N ASN A 75 5.94 7.37 21.19
CA ASN A 75 6.91 7.47 22.29
C ASN A 75 8.32 6.99 21.91
N LEU A 76 8.51 6.42 20.72
CA LEU A 76 9.83 5.98 20.23
C LEU A 76 10.65 7.16 19.66
N SER A 77 11.95 6.93 19.44
CA SER A 77 12.81 7.92 18.79
C SER A 77 12.46 8.06 17.29
N GLU A 78 12.77 9.21 16.68
CA GLU A 78 12.51 9.47 15.25
C GLU A 78 13.13 8.39 14.33
N ASP A 79 14.34 7.92 14.64
CA ASP A 79 14.99 6.83 13.90
C ASP A 79 14.21 5.52 13.95
N GLU A 80 13.62 5.20 15.12
CA GLU A 80 12.82 3.99 15.31
C GLU A 80 11.47 4.10 14.62
N GLN A 81 10.82 5.26 14.71
CA GLN A 81 9.57 5.54 13.98
C GLN A 81 9.77 5.39 12.48
N LYS A 82 10.84 5.97 11.94
CA LYS A 82 11.19 5.85 10.52
C LYS A 82 11.44 4.40 10.12
N ARG A 83 12.11 3.63 10.98
CA ARG A 83 12.37 2.21 10.75
C ARG A 83 11.09 1.37 10.76
N ILE A 84 10.13 1.69 11.63
CA ILE A 84 8.82 1.04 11.66
C ILE A 84 8.07 1.33 10.36
N SER A 85 8.03 2.60 9.92
CA SER A 85 7.38 2.98 8.67
C SER A 85 7.96 2.27 7.44
N ASP A 86 9.29 2.15 7.36
CA ASP A 86 9.95 1.40 6.29
C ASP A 86 9.57 -0.09 6.29
N LEU A 87 9.51 -0.71 7.48
CA LEU A 87 9.07 -2.10 7.62
C LEU A 87 7.61 -2.29 7.22
N GLU A 88 6.72 -1.37 7.59
CA GLU A 88 5.31 -1.40 7.19
C GLU A 88 5.14 -1.36 5.67
N ASP A 89 5.88 -0.50 4.97
CA ASP A 89 5.86 -0.44 3.50
C ASP A 89 6.34 -1.75 2.86
N ILE A 90 7.42 -2.33 3.40
CA ILE A 90 7.93 -3.63 2.94
C ILE A 90 6.87 -4.73 3.13
N TYR A 91 6.18 -4.76 4.27
CA TYR A 91 5.13 -5.76 4.53
C TYR A 91 3.93 -5.56 3.60
N ARG A 92 3.50 -4.31 3.38
CA ARG A 92 2.43 -3.96 2.45
C ARG A 92 2.74 -4.41 1.01
N SER A 93 3.95 -4.13 0.55
CA SER A 93 4.45 -4.58 -0.75
C SER A 93 4.48 -6.10 -0.89
N LYS A 94 4.81 -6.83 0.17
CA LYS A 94 4.75 -8.31 0.18
C LYS A 94 3.32 -8.82 0.13
N ASP A 95 2.40 -8.22 0.87
CA ASP A 95 1.00 -8.63 0.89
C ASP A 95 0.36 -8.44 -0.50
N GLN A 96 0.60 -7.29 -1.13
CA GLN A 96 0.16 -7.01 -2.49
C GLN A 96 0.65 -8.06 -3.50
N LYS A 97 1.93 -8.44 -3.42
CA LYS A 97 2.50 -9.51 -4.27
C LYS A 97 1.81 -10.87 -4.03
N ASN A 98 1.47 -11.20 -2.80
CA ASN A 98 0.78 -12.45 -2.49
C ASN A 98 -0.67 -12.47 -3.00
N LEU A 99 -1.39 -11.36 -2.92
CA LEU A 99 -2.74 -11.22 -3.49
C LEU A 99 -2.74 -11.39 -5.00
N LEU A 100 -1.80 -10.73 -5.70
CA LEU A 100 -1.65 -10.85 -7.15
C LEU A 100 -1.36 -12.30 -7.56
N LYS A 101 -0.50 -13.01 -6.81
CA LYS A 101 -0.25 -14.44 -7.04
C LYS A 101 -1.48 -15.32 -6.83
N LYS A 102 -2.32 -15.00 -5.83
CA LYS A 102 -3.56 -15.75 -5.55
C LYS A 102 -4.63 -15.52 -6.61
N LYS A 103 -4.69 -14.32 -7.21
CA LYS A 103 -5.64 -13.98 -8.28
C LYS A 103 -5.29 -14.64 -9.62
N ASN A 104 -4.00 -14.97 -9.84
CA ASN A 104 -3.50 -15.62 -11.06
C ASN A 104 -3.45 -17.16 -10.99
N ARG A 105 -4.04 -17.77 -9.95
CA ARG A 105 -4.20 -19.23 -9.79
C ARG A 105 -5.67 -19.59 -9.89
#